data_AF-A0A956VVA2-F1
#
_entry.id   AF-A0A956VVA2-F1
#
_cell.length_a   1.000
_cell.length_b   1.000
_cell.length_c   1.000
_cell.angle_alpha   90.00
_cell.angle_beta   90.00
_cell.angle_gamma   90.00
#
_symmetry.space_group_name_H-M   'P 1'
#
loop_
_entity.id
_entity.type
_entity.pdbx_description
1 polymer ?
#
loop_
_entity_poly.entity_id
_entity_poly.type
_entity_poly.pdbx_seq_one_letter_code
_entity_poly.pdbx_strand_id
1 'polypeptide(L)'
;RVAQPADLDALFIQREIDVREHPDDRSREVAGRREDRVELSRPRQRMRGLALSLLAPRDQASATVVEAFRDSRVRRAISIALDRQALLAVDGGLLSGPVGPSFAGDALPPVELEAHPLYQRSLGEAAKLIDAAGHTGIELRLSHSDSPLMLSLAQQVADQLLEAGIGVRLAGRPQQEFETSFLAGDFEAAFF
;
A
#
# COMPACT_ATOMS: atom_id res chain seq x y z
N ARG A 1 5.34 -33.44 10.49
CA ARG A 1 5.56 -32.36 11.49
C ARG A 1 6.18 -31.19 10.74
N VAL A 2 5.59 -30.00 10.80
CA VAL A 2 6.21 -28.78 10.25
C VAL A 2 7.35 -28.41 11.19
N ALA A 3 8.59 -28.31 10.69
CA ALA A 3 9.75 -27.92 11.48
C ALA A 3 9.58 -26.46 11.95
N GLN A 4 10.01 -26.14 13.17
CA GLN A 4 9.90 -24.76 13.64
C GLN A 4 10.93 -23.86 12.91
N PRO A 5 10.69 -22.54 12.79
CA PRO A 5 11.61 -21.63 12.11
C PRO A 5 13.04 -21.67 12.65
N ALA A 6 13.21 -21.84 13.95
CA ALA A 6 14.53 -21.96 14.59
C ALA A 6 15.27 -23.25 14.19
N ASP A 7 14.53 -24.36 13.98
CA ASP A 7 15.11 -25.63 13.52
C ASP A 7 15.59 -25.48 12.08
N LEU A 8 14.80 -24.82 11.22
CA LEU A 8 15.17 -24.57 9.82
C LEU A 8 16.39 -23.66 9.69
N ASP A 9 16.52 -22.66 10.56
CA ASP A 9 17.71 -21.79 10.59
C ASP A 9 18.97 -22.57 10.98
N ALA A 10 18.86 -23.49 11.96
CA ALA A 10 19.97 -24.35 12.36
C ALA A 10 20.39 -25.30 11.22
N LEU A 11 19.42 -25.93 10.55
CA LEU A 11 19.66 -26.80 9.39
C LEU A 11 20.33 -26.04 8.23
N PHE A 12 19.95 -24.80 7.99
CA PHE A 12 20.57 -23.96 6.95
C PHE A 12 22.02 -23.60 7.27
N ILE A 13 22.32 -23.30 8.54
CA ILE A 13 23.69 -23.06 9.01
C ILE A 13 24.55 -24.32 8.95
N GLN A 14 23.96 -25.47 9.29
CA GLN A 14 24.63 -26.77 9.26
C GLN A 14 24.80 -27.35 7.84
N ARG A 15 24.32 -26.64 6.81
CA ARG A 15 24.35 -27.07 5.40
C ARG A 15 23.53 -28.35 5.14
N GLU A 16 22.54 -28.61 5.98
CA GLU A 16 21.55 -29.68 5.75
C GLU A 16 20.46 -29.23 4.76
N ILE A 17 20.29 -27.91 4.59
CA ILE A 17 19.45 -27.31 3.55
C ILE A 17 20.19 -26.16 2.84
N ASP A 18 19.94 -26.05 1.53
CA ASP A 18 20.61 -25.07 0.65
C ASP A 18 19.84 -23.76 0.48
N VAL A 19 18.52 -23.79 0.67
CA VAL A 19 17.63 -22.64 0.47
C VAL A 19 16.74 -22.44 1.70
N ARG A 20 16.67 -21.21 2.18
CA ARG A 20 15.88 -20.82 3.36
C ARG A 20 15.20 -19.47 3.12
N GLU A 21 13.89 -19.42 3.37
CA GLU A 21 13.11 -18.18 3.38
C GLU A 21 13.11 -17.56 4.78
N HIS A 22 13.76 -16.42 4.99
CA HIS A 22 13.86 -15.80 6.31
C HIS A 22 12.64 -14.91 6.60
N PRO A 23 11.75 -15.27 7.55
CA PRO A 23 10.49 -14.55 7.77
C PRO A 23 10.66 -13.25 8.57
N ASP A 24 11.80 -13.06 9.24
CA ASP A 24 12.08 -11.94 10.14
C ASP A 24 13.58 -11.58 10.16
N ASP A 25 13.90 -10.41 10.74
CA ASP A 25 15.27 -9.90 10.86
C ASP A 25 16.18 -10.83 11.66
N ARG A 26 15.65 -11.46 12.71
CA ARG A 26 16.41 -12.39 13.54
C ARG A 26 16.89 -13.59 12.71
N SER A 27 16.01 -14.15 11.88
CA SER A 27 16.34 -15.27 11.00
C SER A 27 17.35 -14.85 9.93
N ARG A 28 17.25 -13.62 9.40
CA ARG A 28 18.25 -13.04 8.49
C ARG A 28 19.62 -12.88 9.16
N GLU A 29 19.67 -12.37 10.38
CA GLU A 29 20.91 -12.25 11.15
C GLU A 29 21.56 -13.60 11.46
N VAL A 30 20.76 -14.63 11.76
CA VAL A 30 21.28 -15.99 11.98
C VAL A 30 21.88 -16.54 10.69
N ALA A 31 21.18 -16.41 9.56
CA ALA A 31 21.71 -16.74 8.23
C ALA A 31 23.00 -15.98 7.90
N GLY A 32 23.10 -14.77 8.47
CA GLY A 32 24.28 -13.92 8.62
C GLY A 32 25.61 -14.63 8.87
N ARG A 33 25.56 -15.79 9.55
CA ARG A 33 26.73 -16.57 9.96
C ARG A 33 27.26 -17.51 8.89
N ARG A 34 26.52 -17.76 7.82
CA ARG A 34 26.97 -18.56 6.68
C ARG A 34 27.68 -17.66 5.67
N GLU A 35 28.99 -17.83 5.55
CA GLU A 35 29.85 -17.00 4.67
C GLU A 35 29.59 -17.25 3.18
N ASP A 36 29.22 -18.48 2.80
CA ASP A 36 28.91 -18.86 1.41
C ASP A 36 27.49 -18.50 0.96
N ARG A 37 26.73 -17.75 1.77
CA ARG A 37 25.34 -17.42 1.41
C ARG A 37 25.31 -16.42 0.25
N VAL A 38 24.31 -16.59 -0.62
CA VAL A 38 23.85 -15.56 -1.55
C VAL A 38 22.46 -15.14 -1.10
N GLU A 39 22.32 -13.89 -0.68
CA GLU A 39 21.02 -13.36 -0.32
C GLU A 39 20.22 -13.05 -1.58
N LEU A 40 19.18 -13.85 -1.82
CA LEU A 40 18.20 -13.60 -2.86
C LEU A 40 16.98 -12.94 -2.23
N SER A 41 17.00 -11.61 -2.19
CA SER A 41 15.77 -10.87 -1.95
C SER A 41 14.91 -10.97 -3.21
N ARG A 42 13.85 -11.79 -3.16
CA ARG A 42 12.75 -11.65 -4.10
C ARG A 42 11.83 -10.60 -3.50
N PRO A 43 11.80 -9.36 -4.01
CA PRO A 43 10.77 -8.42 -3.65
C PRO A 43 9.44 -9.01 -4.16
N ARG A 44 8.82 -9.88 -3.36
CA ARG A 44 7.36 -10.04 -3.36
C ARG A 44 6.81 -8.81 -2.65
N GLN A 45 7.13 -7.63 -3.17
CA GLN A 45 6.45 -6.43 -2.76
C GLN A 45 5.08 -6.52 -3.40
N ARG A 46 4.10 -6.87 -2.57
CA ARG A 46 2.70 -6.73 -2.96
C ARG A 46 2.51 -5.28 -3.34
N MET A 47 1.94 -5.03 -4.52
CA MET A 47 1.66 -3.67 -4.95
C MET A 47 0.77 -3.04 -3.90
N ARG A 48 1.22 -1.90 -3.37
CA ARG A 48 0.38 -1.09 -2.51
C ARG A 48 -0.39 -0.09 -3.31
N GLY A 49 -1.66 0.08 -2.96
CA GLY A 49 -2.51 1.02 -3.65
C GLY A 49 -3.59 1.59 -2.75
N LEU A 50 -4.08 2.75 -3.16
CA LEU A 50 -5.29 3.36 -2.62
C LEU A 50 -6.41 3.15 -3.64
N ALA A 51 -7.29 2.19 -3.38
CA ALA A 51 -8.49 2.00 -4.18
C ALA A 51 -9.57 2.99 -3.74
N LEU A 52 -10.30 3.55 -4.71
CA LEU A 52 -11.45 4.42 -4.49
C LEU A 52 -12.66 3.79 -5.18
N SER A 53 -13.76 3.60 -4.45
CA SER A 53 -14.98 3.06 -5.04
C SER A 53 -15.73 4.16 -5.81
N LEU A 54 -15.91 3.96 -7.11
CA LEU A 54 -16.60 4.90 -8.00
C LEU A 54 -18.08 4.56 -8.19
N LEU A 55 -18.44 3.33 -7.83
CA LEU A 55 -19.76 2.76 -8.08
C LEU A 55 -20.48 2.55 -6.75
N ALA A 56 -21.81 2.52 -6.84
CA ALA A 56 -22.60 2.05 -5.72
C ALA A 56 -22.19 0.60 -5.41
N PRO A 57 -22.17 0.22 -4.12
CA PRO A 57 -21.93 -1.15 -3.74
C PRO A 57 -22.94 -2.08 -4.42
N ARG A 58 -22.52 -3.28 -4.81
CA ARG A 58 -23.44 -4.31 -5.31
C ARG A 58 -24.44 -4.70 -4.21
N ASP A 59 -25.56 -5.32 -4.60
CA ASP A 59 -26.82 -5.57 -3.84
C ASP A 59 -26.76 -6.12 -2.39
N GLN A 60 -25.60 -6.20 -1.72
CA GLN A 60 -25.44 -6.63 -0.33
C GLN A 60 -24.37 -5.85 0.45
N ALA A 61 -23.77 -4.81 -0.15
CA ALA A 61 -22.64 -4.11 0.45
C ALA A 61 -23.09 -2.90 1.30
N SER A 62 -22.37 -2.71 2.41
CA SER A 62 -22.71 -1.79 3.49
C SER A 62 -22.08 -0.40 3.31
N ALA A 63 -21.12 -0.29 2.39
CA ALA A 63 -20.40 0.94 2.16
C ALA A 63 -21.27 2.05 1.57
N THR A 64 -21.12 3.26 2.10
CA THR A 64 -21.66 4.48 1.49
C THR A 64 -20.87 4.87 0.25
N VAL A 65 -21.51 5.56 -0.71
CA VAL A 65 -20.80 6.13 -1.88
C VAL A 65 -20.25 7.50 -1.51
N VAL A 66 -18.95 7.73 -1.77
CA VAL A 66 -18.36 9.07 -1.72
C VAL A 66 -18.50 9.70 -3.10
N GLU A 67 -19.57 10.47 -3.32
CA GLU A 67 -19.89 11.06 -4.63
C GLU A 67 -18.73 11.86 -5.24
N ALA A 68 -17.92 12.50 -4.39
CA ALA A 68 -16.74 13.25 -4.82
C ALA A 68 -15.72 12.41 -5.60
N PHE A 69 -15.64 11.09 -5.38
CA PHE A 69 -14.71 10.22 -6.11
C PHE A 69 -15.05 10.10 -7.60
N ARG A 70 -16.27 10.41 -8.02
CA ARG A 70 -16.64 10.42 -9.45
C ARG A 70 -15.94 11.54 -10.22
N ASP A 71 -15.59 12.63 -9.54
CA ASP A 71 -14.81 13.72 -10.15
C ASP A 71 -13.33 13.34 -10.26
N SER A 72 -12.78 13.41 -11.48
CA SER A 72 -11.37 13.09 -11.73
C SER A 72 -10.42 14.06 -11.04
N ARG A 73 -10.84 15.31 -10.79
CA ARG A 73 -10.06 16.33 -10.08
C ARG A 73 -9.87 15.94 -8.63
N VAL A 74 -10.90 15.41 -7.97
CA VAL A 74 -10.80 14.89 -6.59
C VAL A 74 -9.84 13.70 -6.54
N ARG A 75 -9.96 12.75 -7.47
CA ARG A 75 -9.01 11.61 -7.53
C ARG A 75 -7.57 12.06 -7.76
N ARG A 76 -7.37 13.07 -8.60
CA ARG A 76 -6.05 13.68 -8.82
C ARG A 76 -5.54 14.38 -7.57
N ALA A 77 -6.39 15.14 -6.87
CA ALA A 77 -6.05 15.80 -5.61
C ALA A 77 -5.60 14.79 -4.56
N ILE A 78 -6.35 13.69 -4.39
CA ILE A 78 -5.98 12.58 -3.52
C ILE A 78 -4.60 12.03 -3.91
N SER A 79 -4.37 11.75 -5.20
CA SER A 79 -3.09 11.20 -5.67
C SER A 79 -1.90 12.11 -5.36
N ILE A 80 -2.02 13.42 -5.58
CA ILE A 80 -0.91 14.37 -5.37
C ILE A 80 -0.82 14.88 -3.93
N ALA A 81 -1.81 14.60 -3.08
CA ALA A 81 -1.69 14.86 -1.65
C ALA A 81 -0.72 13.88 -0.98
N LEU A 82 -0.50 12.69 -1.55
CA LEU A 82 0.31 11.65 -0.91
C LEU A 82 1.82 11.86 -1.12
N ASP A 83 2.56 11.87 0.00
CA ASP A 83 4.01 11.70 0.04
C ASP A 83 4.35 10.21 -0.08
N ARG A 84 4.65 9.78 -1.30
CA ARG A 84 5.02 8.38 -1.55
C ARG A 84 6.38 8.04 -0.98
N GLN A 85 7.32 8.98 -0.91
CA GLN A 85 8.65 8.69 -0.35
C GLN A 85 8.57 8.43 1.15
N ALA A 86 7.75 9.21 1.87
CA ALA A 86 7.47 8.96 3.28
C ALA A 86 6.83 7.58 3.51
N LEU A 87 5.88 7.18 2.65
CA LEU A 87 5.23 5.87 2.73
C LEU A 87 6.21 4.72 2.46
N LEU A 88 7.05 4.83 1.42
CA LEU A 88 8.04 3.81 1.07
C LEU A 88 9.11 3.64 2.16
N ALA A 89 9.44 4.71 2.90
CA ALA A 89 10.39 4.65 4.01
C ALA A 89 9.90 3.77 5.18
N VAL A 90 8.58 3.50 5.28
CA VAL A 90 8.02 2.66 6.34
C VAL A 90 8.30 1.18 6.11
N ASP A 91 8.29 0.73 4.85
CA ASP A 91 8.33 -0.70 4.52
C ASP A 91 9.45 -1.10 3.55
N GLY A 92 10.30 -0.15 3.14
CA GLY A 92 11.37 -0.37 2.17
C GLY A 92 10.85 -0.65 0.76
N GLY A 93 9.64 -0.18 0.45
CA GLY A 93 9.02 -0.32 -0.86
C GLY A 93 9.78 0.39 -1.98
N LEU A 94 9.42 0.06 -3.22
CA LEU A 94 9.83 0.82 -4.40
C LEU A 94 8.64 1.54 -5.03
N LEU A 95 8.89 2.72 -5.57
CA LEU A 95 7.87 3.45 -6.33
C LEU A 95 7.48 2.66 -7.57
N SER A 96 6.17 2.52 -7.82
CA SER A 96 5.65 1.81 -8.98
C SER A 96 4.52 2.58 -9.63
N GLY A 97 4.46 2.50 -10.96
CA GLY A 97 3.31 2.90 -11.75
C GLY A 97 2.17 1.86 -11.68
N PRO A 98 1.09 2.08 -12.43
CA PRO A 98 0.00 1.11 -12.56
C PRO A 98 0.45 -0.25 -13.11
N VAL A 99 1.51 -0.24 -13.93
CA VAL A 99 2.22 -1.43 -14.38
C VAL A 99 3.46 -1.60 -13.50
N GLY A 100 3.52 -2.72 -12.79
CA GLY A 100 4.61 -3.03 -11.87
C GLY A 100 5.96 -3.23 -12.57
N PRO A 101 7.09 -2.96 -11.89
CA PRO A 101 8.43 -3.02 -12.49
C PRO A 101 8.83 -4.42 -13.00
N SER A 102 8.14 -5.48 -12.54
CA SER A 102 8.30 -6.84 -13.06
C SER A 102 7.92 -6.98 -14.53
N PHE A 103 7.15 -6.05 -15.09
CA PHE A 103 6.77 -5.99 -16.50
C PHE A 103 7.61 -4.93 -17.22
N ALA A 104 8.93 -5.10 -17.24
CA ALA A 104 9.89 -4.08 -17.66
C ALA A 104 9.67 -3.50 -19.07
N GLY A 105 8.97 -4.21 -19.98
CA GLY A 105 8.63 -3.71 -21.31
C GLY A 105 7.48 -2.71 -21.34
N ASP A 106 6.62 -2.72 -20.31
CA ASP A 106 5.40 -1.91 -20.21
C ASP A 106 5.44 -0.94 -19.01
N ALA A 107 6.33 -1.18 -18.04
CA ALA A 107 6.53 -0.32 -16.88
C ALA A 107 7.27 0.97 -17.26
N LEU A 108 6.85 2.08 -16.66
CA LEU A 108 7.60 3.34 -16.78
C LEU A 108 8.97 3.22 -16.10
N PRO A 109 10.04 3.76 -16.70
CA PRO A 109 11.33 3.89 -16.03
C PRO A 109 11.20 4.68 -14.71
N PRO A 110 11.96 4.35 -13.66
CA PRO A 110 11.88 5.05 -12.36
C PRO A 110 12.04 6.57 -12.48
N VAL A 111 12.99 7.03 -13.31
CA VAL A 111 13.23 8.47 -13.53
C VAL A 111 12.03 9.19 -14.15
N GLU A 112 11.29 8.53 -15.03
CA GLU A 112 10.08 9.09 -15.64
C GLU A 112 8.93 9.10 -14.63
N LEU A 113 8.82 8.04 -13.82
CA LEU A 113 7.81 7.93 -12.78
C LEU A 113 7.98 9.01 -11.70
N GLU A 114 9.20 9.23 -11.24
CA GLU A 114 9.55 10.26 -10.25
C GLU A 114 9.34 11.68 -10.79
N ALA A 115 9.63 11.90 -12.06
CA ALA A 115 9.40 13.20 -12.71
C ALA A 115 7.90 13.46 -13.00
N HIS A 116 7.06 12.42 -13.01
CA HIS A 116 5.67 12.56 -13.40
C HIS A 116 4.84 13.36 -12.37
N PRO A 117 4.06 14.39 -12.77
CA PRO A 117 3.35 15.27 -11.83
C PRO A 117 2.40 14.57 -10.84
N LEU A 118 1.84 13.41 -11.21
CA LEU A 118 0.98 12.62 -10.31
C LEU A 118 1.72 12.00 -9.11
N TYR A 119 3.05 11.93 -9.17
CA TYR A 119 3.92 11.35 -8.13
C TYR A 119 4.63 12.43 -7.31
N GLN A 120 4.43 13.70 -7.65
CA GLN A 120 4.96 14.83 -6.89
C GLN A 120 3.90 15.31 -5.90
N ARG A 121 4.25 15.34 -4.61
CA ARG A 121 3.35 15.85 -3.58
C ARG A 121 3.11 17.34 -3.78
N SER A 122 1.84 17.76 -3.80
CA SER A 122 1.45 19.16 -3.87
C SER A 122 0.09 19.39 -3.19
N LEU A 123 0.13 19.81 -1.92
CA LEU A 123 -1.09 20.14 -1.15
C LEU A 123 -1.82 21.36 -1.73
N GLY A 124 -1.06 22.36 -2.18
CA GLY A 124 -1.65 23.57 -2.78
C GLY A 124 -2.38 23.29 -4.08
N GLU A 125 -1.88 22.37 -4.91
CA GLU A 125 -2.58 21.94 -6.12
C GLU A 125 -3.76 21.01 -5.78
N ALA A 126 -3.62 20.14 -4.77
CA ALA A 126 -4.72 19.30 -4.30
C ALA A 126 -5.92 20.14 -3.84
N ALA A 127 -5.68 21.17 -3.02
CA ALA A 127 -6.72 22.08 -2.55
C ALA A 127 -7.42 22.80 -3.72
N LYS A 128 -6.67 23.34 -4.69
CA LYS A 128 -7.25 23.98 -5.88
C LYS A 128 -8.13 23.04 -6.70
N LEU A 129 -7.72 21.77 -6.84
CA LEU A 129 -8.49 20.77 -7.56
C LEU A 129 -9.79 20.41 -6.84
N ILE A 130 -9.77 20.34 -5.50
CA ILE A 130 -10.95 20.10 -4.67
C ILE A 130 -11.92 21.30 -4.76
N ASP A 131 -11.40 22.52 -4.60
CA ASP A 131 -12.18 23.75 -4.73
C ASP A 131 -12.82 23.89 -6.11
N ALA A 132 -12.05 23.66 -7.18
CA ALA A 132 -12.55 23.68 -8.54
C ALA A 132 -13.60 22.60 -8.80
N ALA A 133 -13.54 21.48 -8.06
CA ALA A 133 -14.54 20.44 -8.11
C ALA A 133 -15.85 20.80 -7.40
N GLY A 134 -15.85 21.87 -6.58
CA GLY A 134 -17.02 22.31 -5.84
C GLY A 134 -17.41 21.36 -4.70
N HIS A 135 -16.52 20.46 -4.32
CA HIS A 135 -16.72 19.56 -3.18
C HIS A 135 -16.15 20.21 -1.92
N THR A 136 -16.92 20.15 -0.83
CA THR A 136 -16.48 20.64 0.49
C THR A 136 -16.74 19.55 1.53
N GLY A 137 -15.90 19.49 2.57
CA GLY A 137 -16.05 18.52 3.66
C GLY A 137 -16.03 17.06 3.18
N ILE A 138 -15.09 16.71 2.30
CA ILE A 138 -14.96 15.34 1.81
C ILE A 138 -14.52 14.46 2.99
N GLU A 139 -15.35 13.48 3.33
CA GLU A 139 -15.07 12.48 4.35
C GLU A 139 -15.10 11.09 3.72
N LEU A 140 -14.15 10.23 4.09
CA LEU A 140 -14.09 8.86 3.63
C LEU A 140 -13.72 7.89 4.75
N ARG A 141 -14.17 6.64 4.62
CA ARG A 141 -13.66 5.51 5.38
C ARG A 141 -12.55 4.80 4.61
N LEU A 142 -11.38 4.70 5.22
CA LEU A 142 -10.23 4.00 4.68
C LEU A 142 -10.13 2.59 5.29
N SER A 143 -10.59 1.60 4.54
CA SER A 143 -10.47 0.20 4.91
C SER A 143 -9.01 -0.27 4.76
N HIS A 144 -8.50 -1.04 5.71
CA HIS A 144 -7.19 -1.70 5.63
C HIS A 144 -7.23 -3.03 6.38
N SER A 145 -6.23 -3.89 6.17
CA SER A 145 -6.11 -5.10 6.98
C SER A 145 -5.50 -4.84 8.36
N ASP A 146 -5.90 -5.63 9.35
CA ASP A 146 -5.45 -5.54 10.73
C ASP A 146 -4.05 -6.11 10.91
N SER A 147 -3.05 -5.34 10.51
CA SER A 147 -1.65 -5.58 10.86
C SER A 147 -0.97 -4.28 11.29
N PRO A 148 0.06 -4.34 12.15
CA PRO A 148 0.78 -3.14 12.60
C PRO A 148 1.34 -2.31 11.45
N LEU A 149 1.89 -2.98 10.43
CA LEU A 149 2.43 -2.33 9.24
C LEU A 149 1.34 -1.59 8.45
N MET A 150 0.20 -2.24 8.21
CA MET A 150 -0.90 -1.63 7.46
C MET A 150 -1.55 -0.48 8.22
N LEU A 151 -1.68 -0.60 9.54
CA LEU A 151 -2.16 0.51 10.37
C LEU A 151 -1.21 1.71 10.29
N SER A 152 0.11 1.48 10.39
CA SER A 152 1.10 2.56 10.30
C SER A 152 1.03 3.30 8.96
N LEU A 153 0.96 2.56 7.86
CA LEU A 153 0.83 3.14 6.51
C LEU A 153 -0.52 3.85 6.33
N ALA A 154 -1.63 3.24 6.77
CA ALA A 154 -2.97 3.82 6.66
C ALA A 154 -3.10 5.12 7.47
N GLN A 155 -2.46 5.20 8.65
CA GLN A 155 -2.41 6.42 9.45
C GLN A 155 -1.66 7.54 8.71
N GLN A 156 -0.50 7.24 8.10
CA GLN A 156 0.20 8.23 7.28
C GLN A 156 -0.65 8.70 6.09
N VAL A 157 -1.33 7.78 5.40
CA VAL A 157 -2.26 8.17 4.33
C VAL A 157 -3.37 9.07 4.87
N ALA A 158 -3.97 8.73 6.01
CA ALA A 158 -5.01 9.52 6.65
C ALA A 158 -4.52 10.94 7.01
N ASP A 159 -3.35 11.05 7.64
CA ASP A 159 -2.76 12.33 8.04
C ASP A 159 -2.48 13.21 6.82
N GLN A 160 -1.91 12.64 5.77
CA GLN A 160 -1.59 13.36 4.54
C GLN A 160 -2.83 13.80 3.76
N LEU A 161 -3.91 13.02 3.78
CA LEU A 161 -5.19 13.42 3.19
C LEU A 161 -5.90 14.49 4.02
N LEU A 162 -5.77 14.43 5.35
CA LEU A 162 -6.28 15.46 6.25
C LEU A 162 -5.59 16.82 6.00
N GLU A 163 -4.28 16.83 5.75
CA GLU A 163 -3.55 18.04 5.33
C GLU A 163 -4.09 18.65 4.03
N ALA A 164 -4.69 17.82 3.15
CA ALA A 164 -5.34 18.26 1.92
C ALA A 164 -6.84 18.61 2.10
N GLY A 165 -7.35 18.59 3.33
CA GLY A 165 -8.74 18.91 3.65
C GLY A 165 -9.73 17.76 3.42
N ILE A 166 -9.24 16.51 3.36
CA ILE A 166 -10.06 15.31 3.22
C ILE A 166 -10.03 14.55 4.55
N GLY A 167 -11.17 14.45 5.22
CA GLY A 167 -11.29 13.69 6.46
C GLY A 167 -11.29 12.19 6.20
N VAL A 168 -10.60 11.45 7.07
CA VAL A 168 -10.39 10.01 6.94
C VAL A 168 -10.73 9.31 8.25
N ARG A 169 -11.61 8.30 8.17
CA ARG A 169 -11.90 7.37 9.26
C ARG A 169 -11.26 6.02 8.95
N LEU A 170 -10.29 5.60 9.75
CA LEU A 170 -9.65 4.29 9.58
C LEU A 170 -10.60 3.16 9.97
N ALA A 171 -10.62 2.11 9.16
CA ALA A 171 -11.43 0.92 9.39
C ALA A 171 -10.58 -0.35 9.17
N GLY A 172 -9.91 -0.77 10.23
CA GLY A 172 -9.19 -2.04 10.27
C GLY A 172 -10.14 -3.23 10.26
N ARG A 173 -9.75 -4.30 9.56
CA ARG A 173 -10.47 -5.59 9.50
C ARG A 173 -9.48 -6.77 9.46
N PRO A 174 -9.85 -7.96 9.97
CA PRO A 174 -9.08 -9.17 9.74
C PRO A 174 -8.80 -9.39 8.24
N GLN A 175 -7.60 -9.88 7.90
CA GLN A 175 -7.13 -9.99 6.50
C GLN A 175 -8.15 -10.63 5.56
N GLN A 176 -8.78 -11.74 5.96
CA GLN A 176 -9.75 -12.45 5.14
C GLN A 176 -11.04 -11.64 4.89
N GLU A 177 -11.49 -10.89 5.90
CA GLU A 177 -12.66 -10.01 5.78
C GLU A 177 -12.35 -8.79 4.90
N PHE A 178 -11.14 -8.22 5.06
CA PHE A 178 -10.65 -7.16 4.19
C PHE A 178 -10.61 -7.61 2.72
N GLU A 179 -10.00 -8.77 2.43
CA GLU A 179 -9.92 -9.30 1.06
C GLU A 179 -11.31 -9.57 0.47
N THR A 180 -12.21 -10.16 1.25
CA THR A 180 -13.59 -10.42 0.81
C THR A 180 -14.32 -9.12 0.46
N SER A 181 -14.21 -8.11 1.34
CA SER A 181 -14.82 -6.79 1.13
C SER A 181 -14.18 -6.04 -0.05
N PHE A 182 -12.86 -6.11 -0.20
CA PHE A 182 -12.13 -5.48 -1.30
C PHE A 182 -12.56 -6.06 -2.66
N LEU A 183 -12.61 -7.39 -2.79
CA LEU A 183 -13.02 -8.06 -4.02
C LEU A 183 -14.51 -7.84 -4.34
N ALA A 184 -15.35 -7.68 -3.32
CA ALA A 184 -16.76 -7.34 -3.48
C ALA A 184 -16.99 -5.86 -3.86
N GLY A 185 -15.99 -4.99 -3.71
CA GLY A 185 -16.15 -3.55 -3.84
C GLY A 185 -16.92 -2.91 -2.66
N ASP A 186 -16.98 -3.58 -1.50
CA ASP A 186 -17.66 -3.09 -0.29
C ASP A 186 -16.77 -2.16 0.54
N PHE A 187 -16.31 -1.07 -0.06
CA PHE A 187 -15.50 -0.05 0.60
C PHE A 187 -15.72 1.33 -0.01
N GLU A 188 -15.35 2.37 0.73
CA GLU A 188 -15.29 3.74 0.20
C GLU A 188 -13.91 3.96 -0.40
N ALA A 189 -12.88 3.91 0.45
CA ALA A 189 -11.50 3.74 0.03
C ALA A 189 -10.89 2.49 0.70
N ALA A 190 -9.91 1.88 0.05
CA ALA A 190 -9.18 0.75 0.62
C ALA A 190 -7.67 0.88 0.35
N PHE A 191 -6.88 0.68 1.41
CA PHE A 191 -5.43 0.60 1.32
C PHE A 191 -5.01 -0.88 1.40
N PHE A 192 -4.37 -1.37 0.34
CA PHE A 192 -4.01 -2.78 0.15
C PHE A 192 -2.51 -2.96 -0.11
#